data_AF-A0A173L0E8-F1
#
_entry.id   AF-A0A173L0E8-F1
#
_cell.length_a   1.000
_cell.length_b   1.000
_cell.length_c   1.000
_cell.angle_alpha   90.00
_cell.angle_beta   90.00
_cell.angle_gamma   90.00
#
_symmetry.space_group_name_H-M   'P 1'
#
loop_
_entity.id
_entity.type
_entity.pdbx_description
1 polymer ?
#
loop_
_entity_poly.entity_id
_entity_poly.type
_entity_poly.pdbx_seq_one_letter_code
_entity_poly.pdbx_strand_id
1 'polypeptide(L)'
;MQELIGEHDPAFRIQVSEHIIGHGPEFFQQAEELELEGIVSKLADSRYRSGYSTSCLKTKAFTEDHFIIVGTEQGPGPTTALCARETPHGLEYVGGAMLTLTATERDRFWAAAEKLERSSPPVKTEKRKAVRWLEPKLQARVRHLRGEEKLRHATVMELL
;
A
#
# COMPACT_ATOMS: atom_id res chain seq x y z
N MET A 1 -4.97 -19.37 -8.85
CA MET A 1 -6.09 -18.39 -8.94
C MET A 1 -7.44 -19.09 -8.99
N GLN A 2 -7.68 -20.00 -9.95
CA GLN A 2 -8.94 -20.74 -10.09
C GLN A 2 -9.38 -21.50 -8.82
N GLU A 3 -8.42 -22.04 -8.05
CA GLU A 3 -8.69 -22.69 -6.76
C GLU A 3 -9.25 -21.75 -5.67
N LEU A 4 -8.94 -20.44 -5.73
CA LEU A 4 -9.30 -19.50 -4.69
C LEU A 4 -10.57 -18.68 -5.03
N ILE A 5 -10.75 -18.35 -6.32
CA ILE A 5 -11.84 -17.48 -6.78
C ILE A 5 -12.94 -18.21 -7.56
N GLY A 6 -12.77 -19.52 -7.81
CA GLY A 6 -13.68 -20.33 -8.61
C GLY A 6 -13.27 -20.43 -10.08
N GLU A 7 -13.98 -21.29 -10.83
CA GLU A 7 -13.78 -21.41 -12.27
C GLU A 7 -14.28 -20.16 -13.00
N HIS A 8 -13.42 -19.60 -13.85
CA HIS A 8 -13.80 -18.51 -14.73
C HIS A 8 -14.34 -19.08 -16.05
N ASP A 9 -15.64 -18.94 -16.28
CA ASP A 9 -16.25 -19.30 -17.57
C ASP A 9 -16.35 -18.06 -18.47
N PRO A 10 -15.47 -17.91 -19.49
CA PRO A 10 -15.49 -16.74 -20.36
C PRO A 10 -16.77 -16.60 -21.20
N ALA A 11 -17.61 -17.64 -21.28
CA ALA A 11 -18.89 -17.59 -21.98
C ALA A 11 -19.97 -16.80 -21.22
N PHE A 12 -19.83 -16.66 -19.89
CA PHE A 12 -20.79 -15.95 -19.05
C PHE A 12 -20.27 -14.57 -18.63
N ARG A 13 -21.14 -13.56 -18.72
CA ARG A 13 -20.81 -12.17 -18.31
C ARG A 13 -20.90 -11.95 -16.80
N ILE A 14 -21.46 -12.90 -16.06
CA ILE A 14 -21.58 -12.86 -14.60
C ILE A 14 -20.74 -14.00 -14.05
N GLN A 15 -19.77 -13.67 -13.20
CA GLN A 15 -18.90 -14.62 -12.52
C GLN A 15 -19.19 -14.56 -11.02
N VAL A 16 -19.13 -15.70 -10.34
CA VAL A 16 -19.34 -15.81 -8.89
C VAL A 16 -18.01 -16.12 -8.25
N SER A 17 -17.63 -15.33 -7.24
CA SER A 17 -16.51 -15.70 -6.38
C SER A 17 -16.95 -16.83 -5.47
N GLU A 18 -16.30 -17.99 -5.60
CA GLU A 18 -16.54 -19.13 -4.73
C GLU A 18 -16.22 -18.78 -3.26
N HIS A 19 -16.84 -19.52 -2.34
CA HIS A 19 -16.65 -19.34 -0.91
C HIS A 19 -16.16 -20.63 -0.26
N ILE A 20 -15.40 -20.46 0.82
CA ILE A 20 -14.91 -21.58 1.63
C ILE A 20 -15.52 -21.47 3.03
N ILE A 21 -15.94 -22.61 3.56
CA ILE A 21 -16.43 -22.73 4.94
C ILE A 21 -15.30 -23.29 5.79
N GLY A 22 -14.90 -22.54 6.82
CA GLY A 22 -13.75 -22.89 7.66
C GLY A 22 -12.40 -22.50 7.05
N HIS A 23 -11.30 -22.89 7.71
CA HIS A 23 -9.92 -22.69 7.23
C HIS A 23 -9.55 -21.25 6.85
N GLY A 24 -10.08 -20.27 7.58
CA GLY A 24 -9.84 -18.85 7.32
C GLY A 24 -8.35 -18.46 7.33
N PRO A 25 -7.53 -18.90 8.30
CA PRO A 25 -6.09 -18.65 8.30
C PRO A 25 -5.37 -19.20 7.07
N GLU A 26 -5.67 -20.44 6.67
CA GLU A 26 -5.05 -21.10 5.51
C GLU A 26 -5.49 -20.45 4.19
N PHE A 27 -6.76 -20.05 4.10
CA PHE A 27 -7.27 -19.29 2.96
C PHE A 27 -6.63 -17.90 2.87
N PHE A 28 -6.42 -17.23 4.01
CA PHE A 28 -5.70 -15.96 4.05
C PHE A 28 -4.25 -16.12 3.57
N GLN A 29 -3.54 -17.15 4.04
CA GLN A 29 -2.18 -17.45 3.57
C GLN A 29 -2.12 -17.65 2.06
N GLN A 30 -3.04 -18.42 1.48
CA GLN A 30 -3.11 -18.60 0.03
C GLN A 30 -3.41 -17.29 -0.71
N ALA A 31 -4.25 -16.42 -0.14
CA ALA A 31 -4.51 -15.10 -0.71
C ALA A 31 -3.23 -14.23 -0.70
N GLU A 32 -2.38 -14.34 0.33
CA GLU A 32 -1.08 -13.66 0.37
C GLU A 32 -0.12 -14.20 -0.70
N GLU A 33 -0.04 -15.53 -0.86
CA GLU A 33 0.80 -16.21 -1.85
C GLU A 33 0.38 -15.87 -3.30
N LEU A 34 -0.91 -15.60 -3.51
CA LEU A 34 -1.47 -15.16 -4.79
C LEU A 34 -1.43 -13.63 -5.00
N GLU A 35 -0.71 -12.91 -4.15
CA GLU A 35 -0.58 -11.45 -4.19
C GLU A 35 -1.91 -10.69 -4.13
N LEU A 36 -2.92 -11.23 -3.45
CA LEU A 36 -4.21 -10.56 -3.28
C LEU A 36 -4.19 -9.56 -2.11
N GLU A 37 -5.13 -8.60 -2.11
CA GLU A 37 -5.30 -7.59 -1.05
C GLU A 37 -5.62 -8.21 0.32
N GLY A 38 -6.17 -9.42 0.35
CA GLY A 38 -6.58 -10.15 1.54
C GLY A 38 -7.92 -10.87 1.35
N ILE A 39 -8.65 -11.09 2.44
CA ILE A 39 -9.91 -11.86 2.44
C ILE A 39 -11.05 -11.10 3.13
N VAL A 40 -12.28 -11.52 2.83
CA VAL A 40 -13.50 -11.03 3.49
C VAL A 40 -14.26 -12.20 4.11
N SER A 41 -14.30 -12.26 5.44
CA SER A 41 -15.07 -13.25 6.20
C SER A 41 -16.47 -12.72 6.46
N LYS A 42 -17.50 -13.46 6.04
CA LYS A 42 -18.92 -13.11 6.22
C LYS A 42 -19.57 -14.08 7.19
N LEU A 43 -20.37 -13.58 8.13
CA LEU A 43 -21.17 -14.44 9.01
C LEU A 43 -22.25 -15.17 8.17
N ALA A 44 -22.18 -16.50 8.14
CA ALA A 44 -22.96 -17.34 7.23
C ALA A 44 -24.49 -17.22 7.43
N ASP A 45 -24.93 -17.00 8.67
CA ASP A 45 -26.33 -16.86 9.06
C ASP A 45 -26.83 -15.40 9.08
N SER A 46 -25.96 -14.44 8.72
CA SER A 46 -26.32 -13.04 8.74
C SER A 46 -27.18 -12.64 7.54
N ARG A 47 -28.19 -11.79 7.78
CA ARG A 47 -28.93 -11.13 6.71
C ARG A 47 -28.13 -9.96 6.16
N TYR A 48 -28.26 -9.71 4.87
CA TYR A 48 -27.71 -8.51 4.25
C TYR A 48 -28.32 -7.25 4.89
N ARG A 49 -27.46 -6.30 5.26
CA ARG A 49 -27.86 -4.99 5.78
C ARG A 49 -27.00 -3.91 5.13
N SER A 50 -27.65 -2.92 4.53
CA SER A 50 -26.96 -1.73 4.05
C SER A 50 -26.46 -0.87 5.20
N GLY A 51 -25.28 -0.25 5.04
CA GLY A 51 -24.68 0.64 6.04
C GLY A 51 -23.68 -0.07 6.96
N TYR A 52 -23.49 0.46 8.16
CA TYR A 52 -22.54 -0.11 9.12
C TYR A 52 -23.01 -1.49 9.60
N SER A 53 -22.14 -2.50 9.46
CA SER A 53 -22.36 -3.87 9.90
C SER A 53 -21.05 -4.48 10.39
N THR A 54 -21.15 -5.37 11.38
CA THR A 54 -20.06 -6.21 11.88
C THR A 54 -20.11 -7.63 11.31
N SER A 55 -21.07 -7.94 10.44
CA SER A 55 -21.22 -9.27 9.82
C SER A 55 -20.20 -9.57 8.72
N CYS A 56 -19.37 -8.59 8.36
CA CYS A 56 -18.26 -8.74 7.43
C CYS A 56 -16.98 -8.26 8.10
N LEU A 57 -15.97 -9.11 8.15
CA LEU A 57 -14.62 -8.78 8.60
C LEU A 57 -13.67 -8.80 7.39
N LYS A 58 -12.90 -7.74 7.20
CA LYS A 58 -11.87 -7.65 6.16
C LYS A 58 -10.51 -7.88 6.82
N THR A 59 -9.80 -8.91 6.39
CA THR A 59 -8.43 -9.18 6.81
C THR A 59 -7.50 -8.88 5.65
N LYS A 60 -6.65 -7.87 5.81
CA LYS A 60 -5.81 -7.32 4.74
C LYS A 60 -4.41 -7.91 4.79
N ALA A 61 -3.87 -8.28 3.65
CA ALA A 61 -2.50 -8.68 3.43
C ALA A 61 -1.62 -7.43 3.24
N PHE A 62 -0.55 -7.33 4.01
CA PHE A 62 0.44 -6.27 3.86
C PHE A 62 1.77 -6.88 3.44
N THR A 63 2.56 -6.09 2.73
CA THR A 63 3.95 -6.39 2.40
C THR A 63 4.83 -5.23 2.82
N GLU A 64 6.13 -5.48 2.93
CA GLU A 64 7.13 -4.48 3.25
C GLU A 64 8.22 -4.51 2.19
N ASP A 65 8.48 -3.35 1.60
CA ASP A 65 9.42 -3.20 0.51
C ASP A 65 10.25 -1.93 0.71
N HIS A 66 11.36 -1.81 -0.02
CA HIS A 66 12.25 -0.67 0.06
C HIS A 66 11.95 0.34 -1.05
N PHE A 67 11.84 1.61 -0.68
CA PHE A 67 11.59 2.68 -1.63
C PHE A 67 12.48 3.88 -1.38
N ILE A 68 12.67 4.66 -2.43
CA ILE A 68 13.39 5.93 -2.38
C ILE A 68 12.37 7.04 -2.11
N ILE A 69 12.63 7.83 -1.08
CA ILE A 69 11.83 9.02 -0.77
C ILE A 69 12.31 10.17 -1.64
N VAL A 70 11.42 10.63 -2.52
CA VAL A 70 11.68 11.69 -3.50
C VAL A 70 11.09 13.03 -3.11
N GLY A 71 10.34 13.07 -2.01
CA GLY A 71 9.72 14.29 -1.51
C GLY A 71 8.85 14.05 -0.30
N THR A 72 8.37 15.14 0.28
CA THR A 72 7.34 15.12 1.33
C THR A 72 6.23 16.10 1.00
N GLU A 73 5.00 15.66 1.16
CA GLU A 73 3.80 16.47 0.99
C GLU A 73 3.17 16.73 2.37
N GLN A 74 2.95 18.01 2.69
CA GLN A 74 2.22 18.40 3.89
C GLN A 74 0.75 18.65 3.55
N GLY A 75 -0.14 18.04 4.34
CA GLY A 75 -1.58 18.23 4.26
C GLY A 75 -2.19 18.48 5.64
N PRO A 76 -3.53 18.49 5.76
CA PRO A 76 -4.22 18.65 7.04
C PRO A 76 -4.03 17.46 8.01
N GLY A 77 -3.33 16.40 7.58
CA GLY A 77 -3.02 15.21 8.38
C GLY A 77 -1.50 14.95 8.47
N PRO A 78 -1.11 13.71 8.81
CA PRO A 78 0.31 13.31 8.86
C PRO A 78 1.02 13.62 7.54
N THR A 79 2.29 13.99 7.64
CA THR A 79 3.15 14.22 6.46
C THR A 79 3.19 12.95 5.62
N THR A 80 3.09 13.10 4.31
CA THR A 80 3.18 11.99 3.36
C THR A 80 4.55 12.01 2.69
N ALA A 81 5.31 10.93 2.83
CA ALA A 81 6.51 10.69 2.04
C ALA A 81 6.11 10.26 0.63
N LEU A 82 6.70 10.88 -0.39
CA LEU A 82 6.52 10.53 -1.78
C LEU A 82 7.58 9.49 -2.14
N CYS A 83 7.14 8.30 -2.56
CA CYS A 83 8.00 7.15 -2.78
C CYS A 83 8.20 6.87 -4.28
N ALA A 84 9.40 6.44 -4.63
CA ALA A 84 9.76 5.96 -5.95
C ALA A 84 10.50 4.62 -5.84
N ARG A 85 10.47 3.83 -6.92
CA ARG A 85 11.27 2.61 -7.09
C ARG A 85 12.26 2.78 -8.23
N GLU A 86 13.38 2.09 -8.15
CA GLU A 86 14.30 1.96 -9.28
C GLU A 86 13.78 0.93 -10.28
N THR A 87 13.85 1.27 -11.56
CA THR A 87 13.51 0.39 -12.68
C THR A 87 14.65 0.42 -13.70
N PRO A 88 14.71 -0.53 -14.65
CA PRO A 88 15.66 -0.47 -15.76
C PRO A 88 15.57 0.82 -16.61
N HIS A 89 14.45 1.55 -16.52
CA HIS A 89 14.21 2.80 -17.26
C HIS A 89 14.41 4.06 -16.39
N GLY A 90 14.93 3.90 -15.17
CA GLY A 90 15.15 4.99 -14.21
C GLY A 90 14.19 4.93 -13.02
N LEU A 91 13.99 6.07 -12.35
CA LEU A 91 13.11 6.17 -11.19
C LEU A 91 11.64 6.25 -11.61
N GLU A 92 10.80 5.48 -10.95
CA GLU A 92 9.34 5.49 -11.15
C GLU A 92 8.62 5.85 -9.85
N TYR A 93 7.69 6.80 -9.93
CA TYR A 93 6.87 7.20 -8.78
C TYR A 93 5.79 6.14 -8.47
N VAL A 94 5.77 5.66 -7.22
CA VAL A 94 4.87 4.56 -6.81
C VAL A 94 3.76 4.99 -5.84
N GLY A 95 3.79 6.22 -5.32
CA GLY A 95 2.71 6.72 -4.46
C GLY A 95 3.21 7.42 -3.21
N GLY A 96 2.29 7.63 -2.27
CA GLY A 96 2.56 8.26 -0.98
C GLY A 96 2.48 7.27 0.16
N ALA A 97 3.39 7.38 1.13
CA ALA A 97 3.38 6.64 2.38
C ALA A 97 3.27 7.61 3.57
N MET A 98 2.42 7.29 4.54
CA MET A 98 2.28 8.09 5.75
C MET A 98 3.57 8.02 6.56
N LEU A 99 4.07 9.16 7.00
CA LEU A 99 5.25 9.24 7.84
C LEU A 99 4.83 9.13 9.32
N THR A 100 4.80 7.89 9.83
CA THR A 100 4.44 7.59 11.24
C THR A 100 5.65 7.04 12.00
N LEU A 101 6.80 7.68 11.79
CA LEU A 101 8.06 7.32 12.45
C LEU A 101 8.03 7.63 13.95
N THR A 102 8.82 6.89 14.71
CA THR A 102 9.13 7.23 16.12
C THR A 102 9.76 8.61 16.21
N ALA A 103 9.78 9.22 17.41
CA ALA A 103 10.35 10.56 17.57
C ALA A 103 11.80 10.64 17.09
N THR A 104 12.63 9.68 17.49
CA THR A 104 14.04 9.59 17.11
C THR A 104 14.23 9.42 15.60
N GLU A 105 13.47 8.54 14.96
CA GLU A 105 13.57 8.34 13.51
C GLU A 105 13.03 9.51 12.71
N ARG A 106 12.00 10.20 13.23
CA ARG A 106 11.48 11.42 12.62
C ARG A 106 12.52 12.53 12.63
N ASP A 107 13.30 12.67 13.70
CA ASP A 107 14.39 13.66 13.74
C ASP A 107 15.51 13.29 12.75
N ARG A 108 15.88 12.00 12.67
CA ARG A 108 16.81 11.49 11.65
C ARG A 108 16.29 11.76 10.23
N PHE A 109 15.00 11.55 10.00
CA PHE A 109 14.35 11.81 8.71
C PHE A 109 14.47 13.27 8.31
N TRP A 110 14.08 14.19 9.19
CA TRP A 110 14.09 15.61 8.86
C TRP A 110 15.51 16.16 8.70
N ALA A 111 16.48 15.70 9.50
CA ALA A 111 17.88 16.06 9.34
C ALA A 111 18.47 15.57 7.99
N ALA A 112 18.01 14.43 7.47
CA ALA A 112 18.39 13.96 6.15
C ALA A 112 17.66 14.72 5.04
N ALA A 113 16.35 14.94 5.20
CA ALA A 113 15.51 15.63 4.23
C ALA A 113 15.97 17.09 4.00
N GLU A 114 16.40 17.80 5.04
CA GLU A 114 16.94 19.16 4.92
C GLU A 114 18.20 19.20 4.04
N LYS A 115 19.10 18.22 4.20
CA LYS A 115 20.34 18.13 3.41
C LYS A 115 20.12 17.71 1.96
N LEU A 116 18.99 17.07 1.68
CA LEU A 116 18.63 16.52 0.38
C LEU A 116 17.59 17.39 -0.34
N GLU A 117 17.24 18.56 0.18
CA GLU A 117 16.23 19.41 -0.43
C GLU A 117 16.63 19.87 -1.83
N ARG A 118 15.67 19.84 -2.76
CA ARG A 118 15.82 20.31 -4.13
C ARG A 118 14.61 21.10 -4.62
N SER A 119 14.80 21.90 -5.66
CA SER A 119 13.78 22.82 -6.18
C SER A 119 12.76 22.19 -7.14
N SER A 120 13.04 21.01 -7.68
CA SER A 120 12.26 20.38 -8.75
C SER A 120 12.02 18.88 -8.49
N PRO A 121 10.94 18.29 -9.01
CA PRO A 121 10.69 16.85 -8.85
C PRO A 121 11.79 16.01 -9.50
N PRO A 122 12.36 15.00 -8.80
CA PRO A 122 13.37 14.11 -9.36
C PRO A 122 12.78 13.00 -10.26
N VAL A 123 11.46 12.82 -10.23
CA VAL A 123 10.72 11.79 -10.97
C VAL A 123 9.42 12.38 -11.53
N LYS A 124 8.90 11.82 -12.62
CA LYS A 124 7.62 12.24 -13.20
C LYS A 124 6.47 11.91 -12.24
N THR A 125 5.78 12.95 -11.74
CA THR A 125 4.59 12.80 -10.90
C THR A 125 3.45 13.66 -11.45
N GLU A 126 2.23 13.40 -10.97
CA GLU A 126 1.12 14.33 -11.14
C GLU A 126 1.41 15.67 -10.43
N LYS A 127 0.72 16.74 -10.83
CA LYS A 127 0.87 18.06 -10.20
C LYS A 127 0.41 18.00 -8.75
N ARG A 128 1.34 18.23 -7.83
CA ARG A 128 1.09 18.27 -6.38
C ARG A 128 1.32 19.67 -5.82
N LYS A 129 0.65 19.99 -4.72
CA LYS A 129 0.79 21.26 -3.99
C LYS A 129 1.53 21.00 -2.68
N ALA A 130 2.27 22.00 -2.19
CA ALA A 130 2.97 21.92 -0.90
C ALA A 130 3.94 20.73 -0.76
N VAL A 131 4.67 20.42 -1.84
CA VAL A 131 5.69 19.37 -1.84
C VAL A 131 7.07 19.99 -1.63
N ARG A 132 7.82 19.44 -0.67
CA ARG A 132 9.28 19.60 -0.56
C ARG A 132 9.92 18.45 -1.32
N TRP A 133 10.61 18.73 -2.42
CA TRP A 133 11.28 17.71 -3.21
C TRP A 133 12.63 17.36 -2.59
N LEU A 134 13.00 16.08 -2.66
CA LEU A 134 14.25 15.56 -2.13
C LEU A 134 15.07 14.90 -3.24
N GLU A 135 16.39 14.98 -3.13
CA GLU A 135 17.28 14.15 -3.94
C GLU A 135 17.00 12.67 -3.66
N PRO A 136 16.99 11.81 -4.70
CA PRO A 136 16.61 10.40 -4.60
C PRO A 136 17.72 9.56 -3.97
N LYS A 137 18.07 9.88 -2.72
CA LYS A 137 19.13 9.23 -1.94
C LYS A 137 18.66 8.70 -0.59
N LEU A 138 17.49 9.15 -0.14
CA LEU A 138 16.90 8.71 1.13
C LEU A 138 16.08 7.46 0.89
N GLN A 139 16.50 6.34 1.47
CA GLN A 139 15.77 5.07 1.37
C GLN A 139 15.02 4.76 2.66
N ALA A 140 13.89 4.10 2.52
CA ALA A 140 13.07 3.70 3.65
C ALA A 140 12.39 2.36 3.40
N ARG A 141 12.19 1.60 4.48
CA ARG A 141 11.31 0.43 4.47
C ARG A 141 9.87 0.91 4.65
N VAL A 142 8.99 0.52 3.74
CA VAL A 142 7.59 0.95 3.69
C VAL A 142 6.70 -0.28 3.74
N ARG A 143 5.78 -0.29 4.70
CA ARG A 143 4.69 -1.27 4.75
C ARG A 143 3.54 -0.76 3.89
N HIS A 144 3.01 -1.58 3.00
CA HIS A 144 1.85 -1.22 2.18
C HIS A 144 0.94 -2.41 1.90
N LEU A 145 -0.26 -2.12 1.39
CA LEU A 145 -1.21 -3.12 0.98
C LEU A 145 -0.65 -3.95 -0.19
N ARG A 146 -0.82 -5.27 -0.14
CA ARG A 146 -0.42 -6.20 -1.20
C ARG A 146 -1.38 -6.10 -2.41
N GLY A 147 -0.89 -6.42 -3.60
CA GLY A 147 -1.73 -6.67 -4.78
C GLY A 147 -1.94 -5.50 -5.74
N GLU A 148 -1.19 -4.41 -5.57
CA GLU A 148 -1.18 -3.31 -6.54
C GLU A 148 0.25 -2.81 -6.78
N GLU A 149 0.49 -2.28 -7.99
CA GLU A 149 1.77 -1.67 -8.36
C GLU A 149 2.05 -0.36 -7.63
N LYS A 150 0.99 0.37 -7.25
CA LYS A 150 1.07 1.63 -6.51
C LYS A 150 0.80 1.41 -5.03
N LEU A 151 1.46 2.21 -4.21
CA LEU A 151 1.32 2.19 -2.77
C LEU A 151 -0.11 2.58 -2.35
N ARG A 152 -0.78 1.67 -1.66
CA ARG A 152 -2.04 1.90 -0.95
C ARG A 152 -1.90 1.56 0.53
N HIS A 153 -2.55 2.36 1.37
CA HIS A 153 -2.47 2.23 2.84
C HIS A 153 -1.03 2.12 3.35
N ALA A 154 -0.12 2.87 2.72
CA ALA A 154 1.30 2.74 2.94
C ALA A 154 1.79 3.58 4.11
N THR A 155 2.77 3.06 4.83
CA THR A 155 3.36 3.65 6.03
C THR A 155 4.86 3.46 6.02
N VAL A 156 5.60 4.54 6.27
CA VAL A 156 7.06 4.48 6.46
C VAL A 156 7.35 3.83 7.80
N MET A 157 8.10 2.73 7.79
CA MET A 157 8.43 1.95 8.99
C MET A 157 9.74 2.40 9.61
N GLU A 158 10.79 2.55 8.80
CA GLU A 158 12.12 2.99 9.25
C GLU A 158 12.94 3.55 8.07
N LEU A 159 14.04 4.24 8.39
CA LEU A 159 15.02 4.70 7.42
C LEU A 159 16.18 3.73 7.31
N LEU A 160 16.62 3.50 6.07
CA LEU A 160 17.78 2.66 5.74
C LEU A 160 19.05 3.53 5.73
#